data_AF-A0AAX2MEV2-F1
#
_entry.id   AF-A0AAX2MEV2-F1
#
_cell.length_a   1.000
_cell.length_b   1.000
_cell.length_c   1.000
_cell.angle_alpha   90.00
_cell.angle_beta   90.00
_cell.angle_gamma   90.00
#
_symmetry.space_group_name_H-M   'P 1'
#
loop_
_entity.id
_entity.type
_entity.pdbx_description
1 polymer ?
#
loop_
_entity_poly.entity_id
_entity_poly.type
_entity_poly.pdbx_seq_one_letter_code
_entity_poly.pdbx_strand_id
1 'polypeptide(L)'
;MPVAPSRLIGLFLLLPALALANKNGPASRAGGEGNPPPAAAVLPPVATDFHCDQPANMVESMVCQDDGLTRLDNRLEKVYSQALSQAEQSRSGAQAKLIAEQKRWVKSLKDCLKDEDPHMCLGDTYILRVTQLQATWNLAQSLTPLRYLCRGPAGATILATFYRTHPATAKLERGNALVIVHQGLSGSGARYQGQGVEFWIKGRDASINWRGESLECTSQPSP
;
A
#
# COMPACT_ATOMS: atom_id res chain seq x y z
N MET A 1 3.46 -61.15 9.88
CA MET A 1 3.33 -62.04 11.06
C MET A 1 3.51 -61.17 12.31
N PRO A 2 2.84 -61.44 13.45
CA PRO A 2 1.41 -61.13 13.64
C PRO A 2 1.09 -60.53 15.05
N VAL A 3 -0.22 -60.26 15.27
CA VAL A 3 -0.98 -60.18 16.57
C VAL A 3 -0.62 -59.04 17.55
N ALA A 4 -1.42 -57.96 17.68
CA ALA A 4 -2.71 -57.78 18.40
C ALA A 4 -2.55 -57.44 19.91
N PRO A 5 -3.63 -57.18 20.70
CA PRO A 5 -3.88 -55.89 21.35
C PRO A 5 -3.99 -56.01 22.88
N SER A 6 -4.30 -54.92 23.61
CA SER A 6 -4.90 -55.08 24.93
C SER A 6 -5.81 -53.91 25.34
N ARG A 7 -7.02 -54.28 25.76
CA ARG A 7 -8.07 -53.45 26.38
C ARG A 7 -8.07 -53.70 27.90
N LEU A 8 -8.38 -52.68 28.69
CA LEU A 8 -9.00 -52.75 30.02
C LEU A 8 -9.81 -51.44 30.15
N ILE A 9 -11.13 -51.37 30.24
CA ILE A 9 -12.15 -51.97 31.13
C ILE A 9 -11.95 -51.62 32.62
N GLY A 10 -12.93 -50.90 33.16
CA GLY A 10 -13.23 -50.75 34.59
C GLY A 10 -13.47 -49.28 34.96
N LEU A 11 -14.50 -48.89 35.70
CA LEU A 11 -15.59 -49.61 36.34
C LEU A 11 -16.61 -48.54 36.77
N PHE A 12 -17.89 -48.83 36.53
CA PHE A 12 -19.04 -48.09 37.04
C PHE A 12 -19.05 -48.06 38.58
N LEU A 13 -19.28 -46.90 39.18
CA LEU A 13 -19.83 -46.78 40.54
C LEU A 13 -21.04 -45.86 40.50
N LEU A 14 -22.22 -46.48 40.48
CA LEU A 14 -23.50 -45.93 40.90
C LEU A 14 -23.59 -46.05 42.42
N LEU A 15 -24.24 -45.07 43.07
CA LEU A 15 -25.07 -45.18 44.30
C LEU A 15 -25.62 -43.77 44.69
N PRO A 16 -26.68 -43.65 45.51
CA PRO A 16 -27.95 -43.11 45.05
C PRO A 16 -28.53 -42.00 45.97
N ALA A 17 -29.82 -41.72 45.77
CA ALA A 17 -30.84 -41.31 46.75
C ALA A 17 -31.42 -39.87 46.65
N LEU A 18 -32.61 -39.83 46.04
CA LEU A 18 -33.87 -39.27 46.56
C LEU A 18 -33.84 -38.06 47.51
N ALA A 19 -34.53 -36.99 47.11
CA ALA A 19 -35.63 -36.40 47.89
C ALA A 19 -36.51 -35.47 47.03
N LEU A 20 -37.83 -35.67 47.14
CA LEU A 20 -38.91 -34.81 46.65
C LEU A 20 -39.04 -33.52 47.49
N ALA A 21 -39.35 -32.38 46.87
CA ALA A 21 -40.32 -31.42 47.42
C ALA A 21 -40.68 -30.31 46.41
N ASN A 22 -42.00 -30.15 46.25
CA ASN A 22 -42.75 -29.16 45.50
C ASN A 22 -42.73 -27.77 46.17
N LYS A 23 -42.74 -26.66 45.40
CA LYS A 23 -43.50 -25.42 45.71
C LYS A 23 -43.37 -24.35 44.61
N ASN A 24 -44.53 -23.94 44.08
CA ASN A 24 -44.74 -22.76 43.24
C ASN A 24 -44.37 -21.46 43.99
N GLY A 25 -43.76 -20.51 43.27
CA GLY A 25 -43.46 -19.13 43.69
C GLY A 25 -42.82 -18.32 42.54
N PRO A 26 -42.95 -16.99 42.49
CA PRO A 26 -43.41 -16.25 41.32
C PRO A 26 -42.34 -15.87 40.29
N ALA A 27 -42.83 -15.53 39.09
CA ALA A 27 -42.08 -14.98 37.97
C ALA A 27 -41.20 -13.79 38.38
N SER A 28 -39.89 -14.01 38.39
CA SER A 28 -38.90 -12.94 38.43
C SER A 28 -38.51 -12.60 36.99
N ARG A 29 -38.88 -11.39 36.55
CA ARG A 29 -38.36 -10.79 35.31
C ARG A 29 -36.86 -10.57 35.49
N ALA A 30 -36.05 -11.53 35.09
CA ALA A 30 -34.62 -11.32 34.86
C ALA A 30 -34.49 -10.58 33.53
N GLY A 31 -34.17 -9.28 33.61
CA GLY A 31 -33.60 -8.55 32.49
C GLY A 31 -32.26 -9.18 32.16
N GLY A 32 -32.23 -9.97 31.08
CA GLY A 32 -30.98 -10.39 30.48
C GLY A 32 -30.36 -9.18 29.80
N GLU A 33 -29.37 -8.56 30.45
CA GLU A 33 -28.35 -7.79 29.75
C GLU A 33 -27.66 -8.75 28.77
N GLY A 34 -28.16 -8.76 27.53
CA GLY A 34 -27.49 -9.42 26.43
C GLY A 34 -26.13 -8.76 26.26
N ASN A 35 -25.06 -9.51 26.50
CA ASN A 35 -23.72 -9.08 26.09
C ASN A 35 -23.79 -8.64 24.63
N PRO A 36 -23.25 -7.45 24.28
CA PRO A 36 -23.23 -7.03 22.89
C PRO A 36 -22.45 -8.07 22.07
N PRO A 37 -22.89 -8.35 20.83
CA PRO A 37 -22.17 -9.25 19.95
C PRO A 37 -20.72 -8.77 19.80
N PRO A 38 -19.73 -9.68 19.72
CA PRO A 38 -18.34 -9.29 19.53
C PRO A 38 -18.25 -8.41 18.28
N ALA A 39 -17.63 -7.24 18.43
CA ALA A 39 -17.39 -6.33 17.31
C ALA A 39 -16.72 -7.13 16.18
N ALA A 40 -17.37 -7.18 15.02
CA ALA A 40 -16.82 -7.84 13.84
C ALA A 40 -15.42 -7.28 13.59
N ALA A 41 -14.43 -8.17 13.50
CA ALA A 41 -13.07 -7.78 13.18
C ALA A 41 -13.09 -7.06 11.83
N VAL A 42 -12.64 -5.81 11.81
CA VAL A 42 -12.52 -5.02 10.57
C VAL A 42 -11.38 -5.64 9.77
N LEU A 43 -11.68 -6.10 8.56
CA LEU A 43 -10.66 -6.63 7.65
C LEU A 43 -9.63 -5.54 7.31
N PRO A 44 -8.35 -5.92 7.12
CA PRO A 44 -7.33 -4.96 6.73
C PRO A 44 -7.67 -4.33 5.37
N PRO A 45 -7.35 -3.05 5.14
CA PRO A 45 -7.56 -2.44 3.83
C PRO A 45 -6.73 -3.14 2.75
N VAL A 46 -7.36 -3.48 1.63
CA VAL A 46 -6.73 -4.06 0.43
C VAL A 46 -6.31 -2.98 -0.56
N ALA A 47 -5.36 -3.28 -1.44
CA ALA A 47 -4.87 -2.39 -2.48
C ALA A 47 -5.89 -2.20 -3.62
N THR A 48 -6.51 -3.31 -4.04
CA THR A 48 -7.60 -3.40 -5.00
C THR A 48 -8.68 -4.31 -4.39
N ASP A 49 -9.94 -3.92 -4.52
CA ASP A 49 -11.09 -4.71 -4.04
C ASP A 49 -11.68 -5.49 -5.22
N PHE A 50 -10.81 -6.21 -5.93
CA PHE A 50 -11.14 -6.93 -7.16
C PHE A 50 -11.50 -8.40 -6.84
N HIS A 51 -12.60 -8.87 -7.44
CA HIS A 51 -13.20 -10.19 -7.30
C HIS A 51 -13.12 -10.94 -8.64
N CYS A 52 -12.03 -11.69 -8.85
CA CYS A 52 -11.79 -12.35 -10.14
C CYS A 52 -12.77 -13.48 -10.49
N ASP A 53 -13.51 -13.99 -9.52
CA ASP A 53 -14.63 -14.93 -9.71
C ASP A 53 -15.87 -14.22 -10.29
N GLN A 54 -16.04 -12.93 -9.99
CA GLN A 54 -17.14 -12.12 -10.50
C GLN A 54 -16.71 -10.65 -10.72
N PRO A 55 -15.92 -10.36 -11.78
CA PRO A 55 -15.44 -9.01 -12.03
C PRO A 55 -16.58 -8.00 -12.19
N ALA A 56 -16.52 -6.88 -11.46
CA ALA A 56 -17.58 -5.88 -11.45
C ALA A 56 -17.49 -4.88 -12.64
N ASN A 57 -16.34 -4.79 -13.30
CA ASN A 57 -16.09 -3.84 -14.38
C ASN A 57 -15.01 -4.32 -15.36
N MET A 58 -14.84 -3.60 -16.48
CA MET A 58 -13.88 -3.96 -17.54
C MET A 58 -12.42 -3.96 -17.06
N VAL A 59 -11.99 -2.99 -16.25
CA VAL A 59 -10.60 -2.95 -15.74
C VAL A 59 -10.31 -4.21 -14.93
N GLU A 60 -11.21 -4.52 -14.00
CA GLU A 60 -11.10 -5.70 -13.15
C GLU A 60 -11.10 -6.98 -13.97
N SER A 61 -11.98 -7.08 -14.99
CA SER A 61 -11.99 -8.22 -15.92
C SER A 61 -10.64 -8.36 -16.65
N MET A 62 -10.06 -7.27 -17.13
CA MET A 62 -8.75 -7.29 -17.81
C MET A 62 -7.64 -7.73 -16.87
N VAL A 63 -7.60 -7.19 -15.64
CA VAL A 63 -6.60 -7.56 -14.63
C VAL A 63 -6.70 -9.04 -14.27
N CYS A 64 -7.92 -9.54 -14.06
CA CYS A 64 -8.18 -10.92 -13.65
C CYS A 64 -7.96 -11.97 -14.75
N GLN A 65 -8.03 -11.58 -16.03
CA GLN A 65 -7.84 -12.49 -17.17
C GLN A 65 -6.41 -12.50 -17.72
N ASP A 66 -5.57 -11.57 -17.28
CA ASP A 66 -4.17 -11.48 -17.70
C ASP A 66 -3.22 -11.82 -16.54
N ASP A 67 -2.41 -12.86 -16.72
CA ASP A 67 -1.46 -13.32 -15.71
C ASP A 67 -0.42 -12.25 -15.34
N GLY A 68 -0.04 -11.39 -16.28
CA GLY A 68 0.91 -10.29 -16.07
C GLY A 68 0.33 -9.22 -15.15
N LEU A 69 -0.87 -8.73 -15.47
CA LEU A 69 -1.60 -7.75 -14.67
C LEU A 69 -1.97 -8.31 -13.30
N THR A 70 -2.42 -9.58 -13.21
CA THR A 70 -2.66 -10.26 -11.93
C THR A 70 -1.39 -10.31 -11.07
N ARG A 71 -0.21 -10.59 -11.64
CA ARG A 71 1.05 -10.56 -10.86
C ARG A 71 1.39 -9.15 -10.38
N LEU A 72 1.12 -8.13 -11.18
CA LEU A 72 1.33 -6.73 -10.78
C LEU A 72 0.38 -6.32 -9.65
N ASP A 73 -0.88 -6.76 -9.71
CA ASP A 73 -1.89 -6.52 -8.68
C ASP A 73 -1.50 -7.17 -7.34
N ASN A 74 -1.10 -8.45 -7.37
CA ASN A 74 -0.56 -9.15 -6.20
C ASN A 74 0.70 -8.48 -5.63
N ARG A 75 1.58 -7.97 -6.49
CA ARG A 75 2.77 -7.22 -6.05
C ARG A 75 2.38 -5.91 -5.38
N LEU A 76 1.39 -5.21 -5.92
CA LEU A 76 0.87 -3.99 -5.33
C LEU A 76 0.24 -4.25 -3.96
N GLU A 77 -0.54 -5.32 -3.80
CA GLU A 77 -1.12 -5.73 -2.51
C GLU A 77 -0.04 -5.88 -1.45
N LYS A 78 1.03 -6.62 -1.75
CA LYS A 78 2.15 -6.81 -0.84
C LYS A 78 2.82 -5.49 -0.42
N VAL A 79 3.10 -4.61 -1.39
CA VAL A 79 3.76 -3.32 -1.10
C VAL A 79 2.83 -2.37 -0.35
N TYR A 80 1.54 -2.40 -0.66
CA TYR A 80 0.54 -1.60 0.02
C TYR A 80 0.34 -2.02 1.48
N SER A 81 0.30 -3.33 1.75
CA SER A 81 0.29 -3.86 3.13
C SER A 81 1.50 -3.38 3.93
N GLN A 82 2.71 -3.45 3.36
CA GLN A 82 3.92 -2.94 4.01
C GLN A 82 3.85 -1.42 4.26
N ALA A 83 3.32 -0.67 3.30
CA ALA A 83 3.12 0.77 3.42
C ALA A 83 2.10 1.12 4.52
N LEU A 84 1.01 0.35 4.67
CA LEU A 84 0.05 0.51 5.76
C LEU A 84 0.71 0.30 7.13
N SER A 85 1.53 -0.75 7.29
CA SER A 85 2.25 -0.98 8.55
C SER A 85 3.24 0.14 8.89
N GLN A 86 3.91 0.73 7.89
CA GLN A 86 4.76 1.90 8.10
C GLN A 86 3.92 3.16 8.45
N ALA A 87 2.75 3.31 7.82
CA ALA A 87 1.86 4.43 8.06
C ALA A 87 1.26 4.44 9.47
N GLU A 88 0.93 3.27 10.00
CA GLU A 88 0.45 3.06 11.38
C GLU A 88 1.48 3.50 12.43
N GLN A 89 2.77 3.28 12.13
CA GLN A 89 3.89 3.66 13.01
C GLN A 89 4.31 5.13 12.83
N SER A 90 3.71 5.84 11.87
CA SER A 90 4.08 7.20 11.50
C SER A 90 3.18 8.24 12.18
N ARG A 91 3.16 9.46 11.62
CA ARG A 91 2.34 10.57 12.11
C ARG A 91 0.85 10.20 12.10
N SER A 92 0.11 10.76 13.06
CA SER A 92 -1.35 10.64 13.10
C SER A 92 -1.98 11.00 11.76
N GLY A 93 -2.89 10.13 11.27
CA GLY A 93 -3.62 10.30 10.01
C GLY A 93 -2.90 9.82 8.74
N ALA A 94 -1.64 9.39 8.82
CA ALA A 94 -0.90 8.92 7.64
C ALA A 94 -1.54 7.69 6.98
N GLN A 95 -2.03 6.74 7.76
CA GLN A 95 -2.73 5.55 7.27
C GLN A 95 -4.04 5.92 6.55
N ALA A 96 -4.87 6.77 7.16
CA ALA A 96 -6.12 7.23 6.54
C ALA A 96 -5.87 7.94 5.20
N LYS A 97 -4.82 8.77 5.13
CA LYS A 97 -4.39 9.42 3.89
C LYS A 97 -3.97 8.41 2.83
N LEU A 98 -3.16 7.41 3.20
CA LEU A 98 -2.71 6.35 2.29
C LEU A 98 -3.90 5.56 1.71
N ILE A 99 -4.87 5.19 2.54
CA ILE A 99 -6.10 4.51 2.10
C ILE A 99 -6.89 5.37 1.11
N ALA A 100 -7.05 6.67 1.40
CA ALA A 100 -7.76 7.59 0.51
C ALA A 100 -7.03 7.80 -0.83
N GLU A 101 -5.69 7.83 -0.83
CA GLU A 101 -4.87 7.88 -2.03
C GLU A 101 -4.99 6.59 -2.85
N GLN A 102 -4.95 5.44 -2.21
CA GLN A 102 -5.09 4.14 -2.88
C GLN A 102 -6.46 4.03 -3.56
N LYS A 103 -7.55 4.38 -2.87
CA LYS A 103 -8.90 4.41 -3.45
C LYS A 103 -9.01 5.33 -4.67
N ARG A 104 -8.33 6.48 -4.64
CA ARG A 104 -8.28 7.39 -5.80
C ARG A 104 -7.50 6.80 -6.97
N TRP A 105 -6.40 6.12 -6.68
CA TRP A 105 -5.60 5.44 -7.69
C TRP A 105 -6.37 4.29 -8.37
N VAL A 106 -7.09 3.44 -7.61
CA VAL A 106 -7.93 2.38 -8.20
C VAL A 106 -8.97 2.99 -9.15
N LYS A 107 -9.59 4.10 -8.74
CA LYS A 107 -10.57 4.82 -9.59
C LYS A 107 -9.97 5.40 -10.86
N SER A 108 -8.67 5.72 -10.90
CA SER A 108 -8.01 6.22 -12.12
C SER A 108 -7.69 5.13 -13.13
N LEU A 109 -7.69 3.84 -12.75
CA LEU A 109 -7.38 2.76 -13.69
C LEU A 109 -8.33 2.72 -14.90
N LYS A 110 -9.59 3.18 -14.73
CA LYS A 110 -10.55 3.29 -15.83
C LYS A 110 -10.10 4.24 -16.94
N ASP A 111 -9.19 5.17 -16.67
CA ASP A 111 -8.68 6.09 -17.68
C ASP A 111 -7.82 5.36 -18.72
N CYS A 112 -7.20 4.22 -18.36
CA CYS A 112 -6.50 3.36 -19.32
C CYS A 112 -7.40 2.76 -20.39
N LEU A 113 -8.72 2.65 -20.15
CA LEU A 113 -9.66 2.19 -21.17
C LEU A 113 -9.82 3.17 -22.35
N LYS A 114 -9.26 4.37 -22.23
CA LYS A 114 -9.24 5.39 -23.29
C LYS A 114 -7.93 5.39 -24.09
N ASP A 115 -6.94 4.62 -23.64
CA ASP A 115 -5.65 4.49 -24.32
C ASP A 115 -5.78 3.60 -25.57
N GLU A 116 -4.86 3.74 -26.52
CA GLU A 116 -4.79 2.86 -27.69
C GLU A 116 -4.40 1.44 -27.28
N ASP A 117 -3.61 1.30 -26.22
CA ASP A 117 -3.27 0.02 -25.60
C ASP A 117 -3.61 0.04 -24.09
N PRO A 118 -4.85 -0.33 -23.74
CA PRO A 118 -5.27 -0.39 -22.34
C PRO A 118 -4.48 -1.38 -21.50
N HIS A 119 -3.94 -2.46 -22.09
CA HIS A 119 -3.14 -3.46 -21.36
C HIS A 119 -1.80 -2.87 -20.92
N MET A 120 -1.08 -2.24 -21.86
CA MET A 120 0.17 -1.56 -21.57
C MET A 120 -0.02 -0.41 -20.58
N CYS A 121 -1.06 0.41 -20.75
CA CYS A 121 -1.38 1.50 -19.82
C CYS A 121 -1.62 0.99 -18.38
N LEU A 122 -2.37 -0.12 -18.22
CA LEU A 122 -2.59 -0.72 -16.91
C LEU A 122 -1.27 -1.22 -16.33
N GLY A 123 -0.47 -1.96 -17.10
CA GLY A 123 0.84 -2.46 -16.69
C GLY A 123 1.74 -1.35 -16.14
N ASP A 124 1.89 -0.26 -16.89
CA ASP A 124 2.68 0.90 -16.48
C ASP A 124 2.10 1.58 -15.24
N THR A 125 0.78 1.74 -15.16
CA THR A 125 0.11 2.36 -14.01
C THR A 125 0.33 1.58 -12.72
N TYR A 126 0.30 0.24 -12.79
CA TYR A 126 0.63 -0.63 -11.65
C TYR A 126 2.10 -0.52 -11.27
N ILE A 127 3.03 -0.59 -12.23
CA ILE A 127 4.47 -0.49 -11.98
C ILE A 127 4.80 0.82 -11.28
N LEU A 128 4.30 1.95 -11.81
CA LEU A 128 4.53 3.28 -11.22
C LEU A 128 3.93 3.40 -9.82
N ARG A 129 2.77 2.80 -9.55
CA ARG A 129 2.17 2.81 -8.21
C ARG A 129 3.01 2.03 -7.21
N VAL A 130 3.49 0.85 -7.60
CA VAL A 130 4.36 0.02 -6.77
C VAL A 130 5.63 0.78 -6.40
N THR A 131 6.33 1.36 -7.37
CA THR A 131 7.57 2.10 -7.12
C THR A 131 7.33 3.40 -6.35
N GLN A 132 6.18 4.05 -6.57
CA GLN A 132 5.75 5.21 -5.78
C GLN A 132 5.62 4.86 -4.30
N LEU A 133 4.92 3.78 -3.96
CA LEU A 133 4.74 3.35 -2.58
C LEU A 133 6.08 2.93 -1.97
N GLN A 134 6.91 2.22 -2.72
CA GLN A 134 8.25 1.84 -2.26
C GLN A 134 9.12 3.05 -1.90
N ALA A 135 9.15 4.09 -2.73
CA ALA A 135 9.92 5.29 -2.46
C ALA A 135 9.31 6.14 -1.32
N THR A 136 7.98 6.30 -1.31
CA THR A 136 7.27 7.09 -0.29
C THR A 136 7.49 6.52 1.12
N TRP A 137 7.44 5.19 1.24
CA TRP A 137 7.50 4.48 2.52
C TRP A 137 8.85 3.81 2.80
N ASN A 138 9.89 4.13 2.01
CA ASN A 138 11.24 3.57 2.14
C ASN A 138 11.29 2.02 2.12
N LEU A 139 10.47 1.38 1.28
CA LEU A 139 10.38 -0.08 1.12
C LEU A 139 11.30 -0.63 0.01
N ALA A 140 12.23 0.18 -0.46
CA ALA A 140 13.25 -0.20 -1.44
C ALA A 140 14.60 0.38 -1.04
N GLN A 141 15.68 -0.22 -1.53
CA GLN A 141 17.03 0.27 -1.28
C GLN A 141 17.18 1.70 -1.83
N SER A 142 17.54 2.63 -0.94
CA SER A 142 17.85 4.01 -1.29
C SER A 142 19.35 4.28 -1.31
N LEU A 143 19.72 5.34 -2.01
CA LEU A 143 21.04 5.97 -1.90
C LEU A 143 21.00 7.06 -0.83
N THR A 144 22.18 7.48 -0.36
CA THR A 144 22.31 8.64 0.53
C THR A 144 21.64 9.86 -0.11
N PRO A 145 20.74 10.57 0.62
CA PRO A 145 20.08 11.75 0.08
C PRO A 145 21.08 12.82 -0.36
N LEU A 146 20.86 13.37 -1.56
CA LEU A 146 21.64 14.49 -2.10
C LEU A 146 20.90 15.79 -1.89
N ARG A 147 21.62 16.81 -1.39
CA ARG A 147 21.09 18.16 -1.21
C ARG A 147 21.37 19.00 -2.45
N TYR A 148 20.34 19.59 -3.02
CA TYR A 148 20.42 20.52 -4.14
C TYR A 148 20.09 21.92 -3.66
N LEU A 149 21.04 22.85 -3.85
CA LEU A 149 20.84 24.28 -3.58
C LEU A 149 20.39 24.95 -4.88
N CYS A 150 19.19 25.51 -4.87
CA CYS A 150 18.56 26.05 -6.07
C CYS A 150 18.52 27.58 -6.06
N ARG A 151 18.83 28.17 -7.22
CA ARG A 151 18.60 29.58 -7.54
C ARG A 151 17.21 29.73 -8.17
N GLY A 152 16.48 30.76 -7.76
CA GLY A 152 15.11 31.04 -8.18
C GLY A 152 14.32 31.84 -7.13
N PRO A 153 13.04 32.16 -7.38
CA PRO A 153 12.19 32.84 -6.41
C PRO A 153 12.18 32.10 -5.06
N ALA A 154 12.50 32.82 -3.98
CA ALA A 154 12.57 32.32 -2.61
C ALA A 154 13.66 31.27 -2.28
N GLY A 155 14.66 31.03 -3.15
CA GLY A 155 15.85 30.22 -2.84
C GLY A 155 15.54 28.87 -2.18
N ALA A 156 15.29 27.84 -2.99
CA ALA A 156 14.87 26.54 -2.47
C ALA A 156 16.05 25.60 -2.19
N THR A 157 15.92 24.78 -1.16
CA THR A 157 16.71 23.55 -1.03
C THR A 157 15.82 22.36 -1.36
N ILE A 158 16.30 21.49 -2.24
CA ILE A 158 15.65 20.22 -2.57
C ILE A 158 16.50 19.09 -2.01
N LEU A 159 15.90 18.23 -1.20
CA LEU A 159 16.51 16.98 -0.78
C LEU A 159 16.01 15.87 -1.70
N ALA A 160 16.92 15.22 -2.44
CA ALA A 160 16.60 14.15 -3.36
C ALA A 160 17.12 12.82 -2.82
N THR A 161 16.22 11.86 -2.61
CA THR A 161 16.57 10.47 -2.28
C THR A 161 16.25 9.58 -3.46
N PHE A 162 17.24 8.85 -3.97
CA PHE A 162 17.08 7.95 -5.11
C PHE A 162 16.91 6.51 -4.64
N TYR A 163 16.00 5.78 -5.28
CA TYR A 163 15.67 4.40 -4.96
C TYR A 163 15.99 3.50 -6.15
N ARG A 164 16.55 2.31 -5.87
CA ARG A 164 16.88 1.27 -6.85
C ARG A 164 15.63 0.46 -7.24
N THR A 165 14.63 1.17 -7.74
CA THR A 165 13.39 0.62 -8.31
C THR A 165 13.50 0.55 -9.84
N HIS A 166 12.50 -0.05 -10.49
CA HIS A 166 12.38 -0.08 -11.95
C HIS A 166 10.98 0.41 -12.35
N PRO A 167 10.84 1.59 -12.98
CA PRO A 167 11.92 2.55 -13.28
C PRO A 167 12.57 3.11 -12.01
N ALA A 168 13.79 3.65 -12.13
CA ALA A 168 14.45 4.28 -10.99
C ALA A 168 13.62 5.46 -10.49
N THR A 169 13.45 5.57 -9.18
CA THR A 169 12.53 6.53 -8.58
C THR A 169 13.30 7.50 -7.70
N ALA A 170 12.93 8.77 -7.70
CA ALA A 170 13.42 9.74 -6.73
C ALA A 170 12.26 10.31 -5.91
N LYS A 171 12.50 10.43 -4.60
CA LYS A 171 11.69 11.22 -3.68
C LYS A 171 12.33 12.59 -3.54
N LEU A 172 11.60 13.65 -3.89
CA LEU A 172 12.06 15.03 -3.80
C LEU A 172 11.28 15.74 -2.70
N GLU A 173 12.01 16.32 -1.76
CA GLU A 173 11.45 17.07 -0.63
C GLU A 173 11.86 18.54 -0.75
N ARG A 174 10.86 19.43 -0.76
CA ARG A 174 11.01 20.89 -0.83
C ARG A 174 10.12 21.54 0.23
N GLY A 175 10.72 21.98 1.34
CA GLY A 175 9.96 22.45 2.50
C GLY A 175 9.01 21.37 3.03
N ASN A 176 7.71 21.65 3.03
CA ASN A 176 6.67 20.68 3.45
C ASN A 176 6.13 19.84 2.28
N ALA A 177 6.58 20.09 1.04
CA ALA A 177 6.15 19.35 -0.13
C ALA A 177 7.04 18.13 -0.37
N LEU A 178 6.42 17.03 -0.75
CA LEU A 178 7.07 15.79 -1.17
C LEU A 178 6.44 15.36 -2.49
N VAL A 179 7.28 15.04 -3.47
CA VAL A 179 6.85 14.43 -4.74
C VAL A 179 7.67 13.20 -5.04
N ILE A 180 7.04 12.24 -5.70
CA ILE A 180 7.73 11.08 -6.26
C ILE A 180 7.80 11.26 -7.78
N VAL A 181 9.01 11.12 -8.31
CA VAL A 181 9.31 11.22 -9.74
C VAL A 181 9.98 9.94 -10.21
N HIS A 182 9.70 9.53 -11.44
CA HIS A 182 10.22 8.31 -12.05
C HIS A 182 11.16 8.66 -13.19
N GLN A 183 12.26 7.92 -13.32
CA GLN A 183 13.22 8.12 -14.39
C GLN A 183 12.56 7.79 -15.73
N GLY A 184 12.75 8.68 -16.70
CA GLY A 184 12.34 8.49 -18.09
C GLY A 184 13.53 8.50 -19.03
N LEU A 185 13.24 8.33 -20.32
CA LEU A 185 14.24 8.45 -21.39
C LEU A 185 14.81 9.87 -21.45
N SER A 186 16.11 9.97 -21.72
CA SER A 186 16.80 11.25 -21.94
C SER A 186 18.04 11.06 -22.81
N GLY A 187 18.37 12.06 -23.64
CA GLY A 187 19.56 12.01 -24.51
C GLY A 187 20.89 12.26 -23.79
N SER A 188 20.85 12.90 -22.61
CA SER A 188 22.02 13.15 -21.76
C SER A 188 21.56 13.37 -20.32
N GLY A 189 22.35 12.90 -19.37
CA GLY A 189 22.03 13.03 -17.94
C GLY A 189 20.92 12.07 -17.51
N ALA A 190 20.27 12.39 -16.40
CA ALA A 190 19.15 11.60 -15.88
C ALA A 190 17.92 12.51 -15.69
N ARG A 191 16.83 12.18 -16.38
CA ARG A 191 15.56 12.90 -16.32
C ARG A 191 14.55 12.10 -15.50
N TYR A 192 13.95 12.74 -14.51
CA TYR A 192 12.88 12.20 -13.69
C TYR A 192 11.63 13.07 -13.81
N GLN A 193 10.45 12.44 -13.83
CA GLN A 193 9.18 13.16 -13.95
C GLN A 193 8.06 12.53 -13.13
N GLY A 194 7.14 13.37 -12.65
CA GLY A 194 5.95 12.92 -11.92
C GLY A 194 5.27 14.05 -11.15
N GLN A 195 3.94 13.98 -11.02
CA GLN A 195 3.14 14.92 -10.22
C GLN A 195 3.35 16.41 -10.56
N GLY A 196 3.52 16.70 -11.85
CA GLY A 196 3.81 18.05 -12.36
C GLY A 196 5.22 18.55 -12.07
N VAL A 197 6.14 17.67 -11.68
CA VAL A 197 7.55 17.99 -11.45
C VAL A 197 8.41 17.27 -12.48
N GLU A 198 9.37 17.99 -13.05
CA GLU A 198 10.44 17.47 -13.87
C GLU A 198 11.77 17.82 -13.21
N PHE A 199 12.66 16.84 -13.09
CA PHE A 199 13.98 16.97 -12.47
C PHE A 199 15.02 16.35 -13.39
N TRP A 200 15.87 17.20 -13.98
CA TRP A 200 16.87 16.77 -14.95
C TRP A 200 18.28 17.06 -14.46
N ILE A 201 19.04 16.00 -14.21
CA ILE A 201 20.37 16.03 -13.63
C ILE A 201 21.43 15.90 -14.73
N LYS A 202 22.46 16.76 -14.69
CA LYS A 202 23.66 16.68 -15.53
C LYS A 202 24.90 16.96 -14.69
N GLY A 203 25.61 15.90 -14.31
CA GLY A 203 26.76 16.01 -13.41
C GLY A 203 26.31 16.47 -12.02
N ARG A 204 26.77 17.64 -11.57
CA ARG A 204 26.38 18.25 -10.29
C ARG A 204 25.20 19.21 -10.42
N ASP A 205 24.89 19.63 -11.63
CA ASP A 205 23.84 20.60 -11.89
C ASP A 205 22.53 19.89 -12.19
N ALA A 206 21.42 20.54 -11.88
CA ALA A 206 20.10 20.08 -12.24
C ALA A 206 19.16 21.24 -12.53
N SER A 207 18.35 21.10 -13.58
CA SER A 207 17.22 21.97 -13.83
C SER A 207 15.95 21.28 -13.32
N ILE A 208 15.10 22.04 -12.62
CA ILE A 208 13.87 21.53 -12.01
C ILE A 208 12.71 22.43 -12.43
N ASN A 209 11.74 21.85 -13.12
CA ASN A 209 10.43 22.47 -13.27
C ASN A 209 9.53 21.93 -12.16
N TRP A 210 9.29 22.74 -11.14
CA TRP A 210 8.41 22.41 -10.03
C TRP A 210 7.03 23.02 -10.26
N ARG A 211 6.15 22.30 -10.96
CA ARG A 211 4.75 22.71 -11.22
C ARG A 211 4.65 24.10 -11.86
N GLY A 212 5.51 24.37 -12.84
CA GLY A 212 5.59 25.63 -13.57
C GLY A 212 6.69 26.58 -13.08
N GLU A 213 7.28 26.33 -11.91
CA GLU A 213 8.40 27.11 -11.40
C GLU A 213 9.75 26.52 -11.84
N SER A 214 10.53 27.29 -12.60
CA SER A 214 11.87 26.86 -13.04
C SER A 214 12.92 27.18 -11.99
N LEU A 215 13.72 26.17 -11.62
CA LEU A 215 14.80 26.25 -10.65
C LEU A 215 16.08 25.68 -11.26
N GLU A 216 17.20 26.39 -11.04
CA GLU A 216 18.53 25.92 -11.41
C GLU A 216 19.30 25.56 -10.15
N CYS A 217 19.73 24.31 -10.03
CA CYS A 217 20.22 23.74 -8.79
C CYS A 217 21.60 23.10 -8.96
N THR A 218 22.37 23.07 -7.86
CA THR A 218 23.65 22.35 -7.80
C THR A 218 23.71 21.48 -6.55
N SER A 219 24.17 20.23 -6.69
CA SER A 219 24.30 19.25 -5.61
C SER A 219 25.46 19.58 -4.64
N GLN A 220 25.29 19.25 -3.36
CA GLN A 220 26.29 19.37 -2.29
C GLN A 220 26.65 18.00 -1.67
N PRO A 221 27.88 17.81 -1.13
CA PRO A 221 28.97 18.78 -1.12
C PRO A 221 29.53 19.04 -2.52
N SER A 222 30.01 20.25 -2.76
CA SER A 222 30.94 20.46 -3.88
C SER A 222 32.23 19.68 -3.58
N PRO A 223 32.90 19.09 -4.58
CA PRO A 223 34.26 18.60 -4.43
C PRO A 223 35.19 19.69 -3.89
#